data_AF-A0A0B7JSU1-F1
#
_entry.id   AF-A0A0B7JSU1-F1
#
_cell.length_a   1.000
_cell.length_b   1.000
_cell.length_c   1.000
_cell.angle_alpha   90.00
_cell.angle_beta   90.00
_cell.angle_gamma   90.00
#
_symmetry.space_group_name_H-M   'P 1'
#
loop_
_entity.id
_entity.type
_entity.pdbx_description
1 polymer ?
#
loop_
_entity_poly.entity_id
_entity_poly.type
_entity_poly.pdbx_seq_one_letter_code
_entity_poly.pdbx_strand_id
1 'polypeptide(L)'
;MMSLRPMAGASRWAAAARTAASLNGMRHSSSSSTSAIAYKALRRRSAPLPVSNTPPSWSVQAAVSNILYETPTPSAEPPKRHILNCLVQNEPGVLSRLSGIIAARGFNIESLVVCNTEVKDLSRMTIVLNGHDGVVEQARRQLEDLVPVWAVLDYTHAALVQRELLLAKINILGPEYFEELLEHHREMTAGAPVEGEEPQAQSLEELAKDFHPSKLAASEALRHKHEHLKTITYFTHQFGGKVLDISNTSCIVEVSAKQTRIDSFLKLIAPFGILESARTGLMALPRSPLHGPNEEPIVKEADDVVDASQLPPG
;
A
#
# COMPACT_ATOMS: atom_id res chain seq x y z
N MET A 1 24.81 33.11 -60.37
CA MET A 1 23.84 34.15 -59.94
C MET A 1 23.35 33.75 -58.56
N MET A 2 23.91 34.36 -57.51
CA MET A 2 23.23 35.38 -56.66
C MET A 2 22.09 34.75 -55.84
N SER A 3 22.00 34.85 -54.52
CA SER A 3 22.72 35.63 -53.52
C SER A 3 22.35 35.08 -52.14
N LEU A 4 23.34 34.84 -51.28
CA LEU A 4 23.15 34.69 -49.83
C LEU A 4 22.82 36.06 -49.20
N ARG A 5 21.84 36.11 -48.28
CA ARG A 5 21.87 36.99 -47.10
C ARG A 5 20.81 36.55 -46.07
N PRO A 6 21.18 36.41 -44.78
CA PRO A 6 20.24 36.18 -43.69
C PRO A 6 19.79 37.52 -43.08
N MET A 7 18.57 37.58 -42.53
CA MET A 7 18.16 38.67 -41.63
C MET A 7 18.03 38.14 -40.21
N ALA A 8 18.95 38.59 -39.36
CA ALA A 8 18.89 38.49 -37.91
C ALA A 8 17.83 39.48 -37.38
N GLY A 9 16.81 38.96 -36.70
CA GLY A 9 15.84 39.75 -35.94
C GLY A 9 16.23 39.77 -34.47
N ALA A 10 17.09 40.70 -34.07
CA ALA A 10 17.36 40.99 -32.67
C ALA A 10 16.17 41.75 -32.06
N SER A 11 15.36 41.08 -31.23
CA SER A 11 14.31 41.71 -30.44
C SER A 11 14.93 42.51 -29.29
N ARG A 12 15.14 43.81 -29.53
CA ARG A 12 15.54 44.78 -28.52
C ARG A 12 14.43 44.91 -27.46
N TRP A 13 14.77 44.59 -26.22
CA TRP A 13 14.04 45.05 -25.04
C TRP A 13 14.15 46.57 -24.96
N ALA A 14 13.06 47.27 -25.25
CA ALA A 14 12.96 48.71 -25.03
C ALA A 14 12.77 48.98 -23.53
N ALA A 15 13.85 49.35 -22.85
CA ALA A 15 13.80 49.95 -21.54
C ALA A 15 13.10 51.33 -21.64
N ALA A 16 11.86 51.41 -21.18
CA ALA A 16 11.16 52.68 -21.05
C ALA A 16 11.80 53.51 -19.93
N ALA A 17 12.70 54.42 -20.32
CA ALA A 17 13.21 55.48 -19.46
C ALA A 17 12.04 56.39 -19.06
N ARG A 18 11.65 56.34 -17.77
CA ARG A 18 10.70 57.29 -17.19
C ARG A 18 11.46 58.56 -16.83
N THR A 19 11.35 59.57 -17.68
CA THR A 19 11.74 60.94 -17.41
C THR A 19 10.89 61.50 -16.25
N ALA A 20 11.56 61.79 -15.13
CA ALA A 20 10.98 62.48 -14.00
C ALA A 20 10.82 63.98 -14.35
N ALA A 21 9.62 64.38 -14.78
CA ALA A 21 9.26 65.78 -14.89
C ALA A 21 8.93 66.32 -13.48
N SER A 22 9.78 67.20 -12.99
CA SER A 22 9.52 68.02 -11.82
C SER A 22 8.44 69.05 -12.15
N LEU A 23 7.22 68.83 -11.66
CA LEU A 23 6.16 69.83 -11.65
C LEU A 23 6.01 70.33 -10.21
N ASN A 24 6.65 71.47 -9.95
CA ASN A 24 6.45 72.27 -8.77
C ASN A 24 5.12 73.01 -8.93
N GLY A 25 4.06 72.53 -8.27
CA GLY A 25 2.73 73.10 -8.32
C GLY A 25 2.03 72.98 -6.96
N MET A 26 1.76 74.13 -6.35
CA MET A 26 0.91 74.41 -5.18
C MET A 26 0.40 73.21 -4.36
N ARG A 27 0.92 73.09 -3.12
CA ARG A 27 0.26 72.33 -2.05
C ARG A 27 -0.98 73.09 -1.56
N HIS A 28 -2.11 72.92 -2.24
CA HIS A 28 -3.41 73.22 -1.64
C HIS A 28 -3.82 72.05 -0.75
N SER A 29 -3.75 72.28 0.57
CA SER A 29 -4.46 71.51 1.58
C SER A 29 -5.97 71.75 1.39
N SER A 30 -6.59 71.02 0.45
CA SER A 30 -8.04 70.84 0.44
C SER A 30 -8.32 69.45 1.02
N SER A 31 -8.64 69.41 2.31
CA SER A 31 -9.20 68.23 2.97
C SER A 31 -10.62 68.04 2.44
N SER A 32 -10.73 67.49 1.24
CA SER A 32 -12.01 67.09 0.68
C SER A 32 -12.40 65.76 1.34
N SER A 33 -13.53 65.75 2.04
CA SER A 33 -14.09 64.58 2.74
C SER A 33 -14.38 63.39 1.82
N THR A 34 -14.27 63.56 0.50
CA THR A 34 -14.45 62.52 -0.51
C THR A 34 -13.13 61.95 -1.06
N SER A 35 -11.97 62.50 -0.67
CA SER A 35 -10.65 62.02 -1.10
C SER A 35 -10.38 60.57 -0.67
N ALA A 36 -10.87 60.16 0.51
CA ALA A 36 -10.82 58.78 0.98
C ALA A 36 -11.70 57.84 0.14
N ILE A 37 -12.85 58.32 -0.36
CA ILE A 37 -13.73 57.57 -1.27
C ILE A 37 -13.07 57.40 -2.65
N ALA A 38 -12.44 58.46 -3.17
CA ALA A 38 -11.71 58.41 -4.44
C ALA A 38 -10.50 57.48 -4.36
N TYR A 39 -9.75 57.54 -3.25
CA TYR A 39 -8.63 56.65 -2.97
C TYR A 39 -9.06 55.18 -2.85
N LYS A 40 -10.20 54.93 -2.18
CA LYS A 40 -10.79 53.58 -2.05
C LYS A 40 -11.37 53.07 -3.38
N ALA A 41 -11.93 53.94 -4.22
CA ALA A 41 -12.43 53.59 -5.55
C ALA A 41 -11.27 53.22 -6.51
N LEU A 42 -10.16 53.95 -6.46
CA LEU A 42 -8.99 53.69 -7.30
C LEU A 42 -8.23 52.41 -6.89
N ARG A 43 -8.34 52.00 -5.61
CA ARG A 43 -7.77 50.77 -5.06
C ARG A 43 -8.76 49.63 -4.85
N ARG A 44 -10.02 49.76 -5.31
CA ARG A 44 -10.94 48.61 -5.52
C ARG A 44 -10.50 47.80 -6.75
N ARG A 45 -9.24 47.38 -6.76
CA ARG A 45 -8.83 46.21 -7.53
C ARG A 45 -8.86 45.04 -6.55
N SER A 46 -10.06 44.59 -6.19
CA SER A 46 -10.17 43.18 -5.80
C SER A 46 -9.70 42.43 -7.05
N ALA A 47 -8.55 41.76 -6.98
CA ALA A 47 -8.23 40.77 -8.00
C ALA A 47 -9.50 39.92 -8.17
N PRO A 48 -10.02 39.73 -9.41
CA PRO A 48 -11.18 38.89 -9.59
C PRO A 48 -10.86 37.57 -8.89
N LEU A 49 -11.73 37.14 -7.97
CA LEU A 49 -11.59 35.82 -7.38
C LEU A 49 -11.42 34.85 -8.56
N PRO A 50 -10.41 33.95 -8.53
CA PRO A 50 -10.26 32.97 -9.57
C PRO A 50 -11.62 32.30 -9.71
N VAL A 51 -12.25 32.47 -10.87
CA VAL A 51 -13.51 31.80 -11.17
C VAL A 51 -13.18 30.33 -10.97
N SER A 52 -13.88 29.67 -10.05
CA SER A 52 -13.73 28.23 -9.90
C SER A 52 -14.09 27.68 -11.28
N ASN A 53 -13.10 27.22 -12.05
CA ASN A 53 -13.37 26.42 -13.22
C ASN A 53 -14.17 25.25 -12.67
N THR A 54 -15.49 25.28 -12.85
CA THR A 54 -16.31 24.11 -12.61
C THR A 54 -15.63 23.00 -13.40
N PRO A 55 -15.33 21.84 -12.76
CA PRO A 55 -14.63 20.77 -13.46
C PRO A 55 -15.35 20.53 -14.79
N PRO A 56 -14.64 20.46 -15.92
CA PRO A 56 -15.27 20.35 -17.23
C PRO A 56 -16.23 19.17 -17.22
N SER A 57 -17.50 19.40 -17.57
CA SER A 57 -18.49 18.32 -17.64
C SER A 57 -18.06 17.33 -18.72
N TRP A 58 -17.89 16.06 -18.35
CA TRP A 58 -17.51 15.02 -19.30
C TRP A 58 -18.61 14.84 -20.34
N SER A 59 -18.24 14.71 -21.62
CA SER A 59 -19.15 14.22 -22.65
C SER A 59 -19.34 12.71 -22.46
N VAL A 60 -20.48 12.17 -22.92
CA VAL A 60 -20.77 10.73 -22.86
C VAL A 60 -19.65 9.92 -23.53
N GLN A 61 -19.12 10.41 -24.64
CA GLN A 61 -18.04 9.79 -25.41
C GLN A 61 -16.73 9.76 -24.61
N ALA A 62 -16.36 10.86 -23.97
CA ALA A 62 -15.18 10.92 -23.10
C ALA A 62 -15.32 9.99 -21.90
N ALA A 63 -16.51 9.93 -21.29
CA ALA A 63 -16.79 9.04 -20.16
C ALA A 63 -16.67 7.56 -20.56
N VAL A 64 -17.27 7.15 -21.69
CA VAL A 64 -17.17 5.78 -22.19
C VAL A 64 -15.73 5.42 -22.51
N SER A 65 -14.98 6.31 -23.18
CA SER A 65 -13.56 6.09 -23.47
C SER A 65 -12.73 5.92 -22.19
N ASN A 66 -13.01 6.71 -21.15
CA ASN A 66 -12.29 6.62 -19.89
C ASN A 66 -12.58 5.30 -19.17
N ILE A 67 -13.85 4.86 -19.16
CA ILE A 67 -14.24 3.57 -18.55
C ILE A 67 -13.52 2.41 -19.25
N LEU A 68 -13.53 2.37 -20.59
CA LEU A 68 -12.88 1.29 -21.35
C LEU A 68 -11.35 1.29 -21.18
N TYR A 69 -10.74 2.44 -20.93
CA TYR A 69 -9.31 2.55 -20.70
C TYR A 69 -8.91 2.09 -19.28
N GLU A 70 -9.72 2.43 -18.27
CA GLU A 70 -9.46 2.07 -16.87
C GLU A 70 -9.89 0.63 -16.52
N THR A 71 -10.73 -0.02 -17.34
CA THR A 71 -11.10 -1.41 -17.11
C THR A 71 -9.88 -2.33 -17.28
N PRO A 72 -9.46 -3.04 -16.22
CA PRO A 72 -8.31 -3.93 -16.30
C PRO A 72 -8.60 -5.08 -17.27
N THR A 73 -7.62 -5.46 -18.08
CA THR A 73 -7.73 -6.64 -18.93
C THR A 73 -7.84 -7.90 -18.07
N PRO A 74 -8.62 -8.92 -18.51
CA PRO A 74 -8.66 -10.19 -17.80
C PRO A 74 -7.26 -10.81 -17.83
N SER A 75 -6.62 -10.91 -16.66
CA SER A 75 -5.33 -11.60 -16.52
C SER A 75 -5.48 -13.06 -16.91
N ALA A 76 -4.46 -13.63 -17.55
CA ALA A 76 -4.31 -15.07 -17.73
C ALA A 76 -4.45 -15.77 -16.36
N GLU A 77 -5.16 -16.91 -16.32
CA GLU A 77 -5.48 -17.62 -15.08
C GLU A 77 -4.20 -17.92 -14.29
N PRO A 78 -3.98 -17.27 -13.13
CA PRO A 78 -2.85 -17.62 -12.27
C PRO A 78 -3.05 -19.03 -11.70
N PRO A 79 -1.98 -19.70 -11.24
CA PRO A 79 -2.09 -20.98 -10.56
C PRO A 79 -3.09 -20.87 -9.40
N LYS A 80 -4.02 -21.83 -9.34
CA LYS A 80 -5.08 -21.85 -8.34
C LYS A 80 -4.45 -22.01 -6.95
N ARG A 81 -4.94 -21.19 -6.03
CA ARG A 81 -4.49 -21.16 -4.64
C ARG A 81 -5.35 -22.12 -3.82
N HIS A 82 -4.71 -23.06 -3.14
CA HIS A 82 -5.36 -24.07 -2.33
C HIS A 82 -5.12 -23.82 -0.84
N ILE A 83 -6.15 -24.03 -0.03
CA ILE A 83 -6.09 -23.81 1.42
C ILE A 83 -6.45 -25.12 2.11
N LEU A 84 -5.46 -25.75 2.72
CA LEU A 84 -5.63 -26.98 3.49
C LEU A 84 -5.64 -26.67 4.99
N ASN A 85 -6.49 -27.36 5.72
CA ASN A 85 -6.54 -27.31 7.18
C ASN A 85 -6.26 -28.70 7.75
N CYS A 86 -5.14 -28.84 8.46
CA CYS A 86 -4.75 -30.08 9.11
C CYS A 86 -5.09 -30.00 10.60
N LEU A 87 -5.77 -31.02 11.11
CA LEU A 87 -5.96 -31.24 12.55
C LEU A 87 -4.88 -32.21 13.01
N VAL A 88 -4.03 -31.76 13.92
CA VAL A 88 -2.77 -32.42 14.22
C VAL A 88 -2.61 -32.54 15.73
N GLN A 89 -2.14 -33.69 16.20
CA GLN A 89 -1.78 -33.88 17.59
C GLN A 89 -0.55 -33.03 17.95
N ASN A 90 -0.64 -32.28 19.06
CA ASN A 90 0.41 -31.36 19.48
C ASN A 90 1.55 -32.09 20.20
N GLU A 91 2.38 -32.78 19.43
CA GLU A 91 3.57 -33.48 19.91
C GLU A 91 4.86 -32.81 19.43
N PRO A 92 5.97 -32.90 20.19
CA PRO A 92 7.26 -32.38 19.76
C PRO A 92 7.69 -32.94 18.40
N GLY A 93 8.09 -32.05 17.49
CA GLY A 93 8.60 -32.42 16.16
C GLY A 93 7.52 -32.60 15.08
N VAL A 94 6.23 -32.46 15.41
CA VAL A 94 5.14 -32.63 14.44
C VAL A 94 5.18 -31.60 13.30
N LEU A 95 5.48 -30.33 13.64
CA LEU A 95 5.63 -29.26 12.65
C LEU A 95 6.73 -29.57 11.64
N SER A 96 7.91 -29.98 12.13
CA SER A 96 9.07 -30.32 11.29
C SER A 96 8.77 -31.49 10.35
N ARG A 97 8.03 -32.50 10.83
CA ARG A 97 7.61 -33.64 10.01
C ARG A 97 6.68 -33.20 8.86
N LEU A 98 5.67 -32.39 9.18
CA LEU A 98 4.70 -31.90 8.20
C LEU A 98 5.36 -30.98 7.17
N SER A 99 6.12 -29.98 7.61
CA SER A 99 6.84 -29.09 6.69
C SER A 99 7.87 -29.85 5.85
N GLY A 100 8.54 -30.84 6.44
CA GLY A 100 9.53 -31.66 5.77
C GLY A 100 8.95 -32.52 4.64
N ILE A 101 7.76 -33.10 4.82
CA ILE A 101 7.09 -33.89 3.78
C ILE A 101 6.68 -33.02 2.60
N ILE A 102 6.20 -31.82 2.89
CA ILE A 102 5.75 -30.90 1.85
C ILE A 102 6.97 -30.39 1.05
N ALA A 103 8.05 -30.03 1.75
CA ALA A 103 9.29 -29.57 1.14
C ALA A 103 10.03 -30.68 0.36
N ALA A 104 10.09 -31.90 0.88
CA ALA A 104 10.79 -33.03 0.25
C ALA A 104 10.19 -33.41 -1.12
N ARG A 105 8.91 -33.11 -1.33
CA ARG A 105 8.21 -33.34 -2.61
C ARG A 105 8.18 -32.13 -3.53
N GLY A 106 8.79 -31.02 -3.09
CA GLY A 106 8.90 -29.80 -3.90
C GLY A 106 7.58 -29.04 -4.05
N PHE A 107 6.63 -29.20 -3.14
CA PHE A 107 5.43 -28.36 -3.15
C PHE A 107 5.78 -26.94 -2.70
N ASN A 108 5.29 -25.94 -3.44
CA ASN A 108 5.53 -24.55 -3.10
C ASN A 108 4.55 -24.09 -2.01
N ILE A 109 5.06 -23.91 -0.79
CA ILE A 109 4.29 -23.42 0.36
C ILE A 109 4.30 -21.89 0.31
N GLU A 110 3.12 -21.29 0.13
CA GLU A 110 2.95 -19.85 0.24
C GLU A 110 2.92 -19.41 1.71
N SER A 111 2.22 -20.17 2.55
CA SER A 111 2.07 -19.89 3.97
C SER A 111 1.77 -21.17 4.74
N LEU A 112 2.36 -21.29 5.93
CA LEU A 112 2.04 -22.34 6.89
C LEU A 112 1.93 -21.70 8.27
N VAL A 113 0.76 -21.81 8.88
CA VAL A 113 0.49 -21.27 10.22
C VAL A 113 -0.01 -22.38 11.13
N VAL A 114 0.56 -22.45 12.33
CA VAL A 114 0.09 -23.35 13.40
C VAL A 114 -0.70 -22.55 14.40
N CYS A 115 -1.93 -22.97 14.67
CA CYS A 115 -2.81 -22.40 15.67
C CYS A 115 -3.07 -23.44 16.77
N ASN A 116 -2.87 -23.06 18.03
CA ASN A 116 -3.36 -23.86 19.15
C ASN A 116 -4.89 -23.84 19.17
N THR A 117 -5.50 -24.96 19.52
CA THR A 117 -6.94 -25.03 19.78
C THR A 117 -7.19 -25.03 21.29
N GLU A 118 -8.44 -24.78 21.70
CA GLU A 118 -8.84 -24.87 23.11
C GLU A 118 -8.79 -26.31 23.66
N VAL A 119 -8.70 -27.30 22.77
CA VAL A 119 -8.57 -28.71 23.13
C VAL A 119 -7.09 -29.02 23.37
N LYS A 120 -6.81 -29.61 24.54
CA LYS A 120 -5.46 -30.02 24.90
C LYS A 120 -4.91 -31.02 23.88
N ASP A 121 -3.62 -30.89 23.58
CA ASP A 121 -2.90 -31.76 22.65
C ASP A 121 -3.46 -31.77 21.21
N LEU A 122 -4.27 -30.78 20.83
CA LEU A 122 -4.77 -30.58 19.48
C LEU A 122 -4.36 -29.21 18.92
N SER A 123 -3.73 -29.24 17.76
CA SER A 123 -3.31 -28.07 16.99
C SER A 123 -3.97 -28.07 15.62
N ARG A 124 -4.32 -26.87 15.14
CA ARG A 124 -4.85 -26.64 13.80
C ARG A 124 -3.78 -25.99 12.96
N MET A 125 -3.39 -26.62 11.86
CA MET A 125 -2.44 -26.04 10.91
C MET A 125 -3.16 -25.61 9.65
N THR A 126 -2.94 -24.37 9.21
CA THR A 126 -3.45 -23.85 7.94
C THR A 126 -2.28 -23.77 6.97
N ILE A 127 -2.40 -24.46 5.83
CA ILE A 127 -1.36 -24.55 4.82
C ILE A 127 -1.93 -24.00 3.51
N VAL A 128 -1.20 -23.08 2.90
CA VAL A 128 -1.55 -22.51 1.59
C VAL A 128 -0.55 -23.02 0.57
N LEU A 129 -1.05 -23.66 -0.47
CA LEU A 129 -0.27 -24.24 -1.57
C LEU A 129 -0.71 -23.62 -2.90
N ASN A 130 0.24 -23.46 -3.81
CA ASN A 130 -0.04 -23.05 -5.18
C ASN A 130 0.24 -24.22 -6.12
N GLY A 131 -0.74 -24.60 -6.95
CA GLY A 131 -0.59 -25.76 -7.83
C GLY A 131 -1.88 -26.18 -8.52
N HIS A 132 -1.81 -27.30 -9.25
CA HIS A 132 -2.97 -27.94 -9.86
C HIS A 132 -3.66 -28.87 -8.85
N ASP A 133 -4.98 -29.01 -8.96
CA ASP A 133 -5.82 -29.82 -8.07
C ASP A 133 -5.25 -31.24 -7.84
N GLY A 134 -4.75 -31.92 -8.87
CA GLY A 134 -4.20 -33.28 -8.73
C GLY A 134 -2.93 -33.37 -7.88
N VAL A 135 -2.07 -32.35 -7.93
CA VAL A 135 -0.84 -32.27 -7.13
C VAL A 135 -1.17 -31.96 -5.67
N VAL A 136 -2.16 -31.10 -5.43
CA VAL A 136 -2.61 -30.73 -4.08
C VAL A 136 -3.35 -31.88 -3.41
N GLU A 137 -4.19 -32.61 -4.13
CA GLU A 137 -4.86 -33.79 -3.61
C GLU A 137 -3.86 -34.89 -3.21
N GLN A 138 -2.77 -35.03 -3.97
CA GLN A 138 -1.67 -35.90 -3.59
C GLN A 138 -1.01 -35.44 -2.27
N ALA A 139 -0.77 -34.13 -2.10
CA ALA A 139 -0.24 -33.57 -0.87
C ALA A 139 -1.20 -33.80 0.32
N ARG A 140 -2.50 -33.62 0.11
CA ARG A 140 -3.56 -33.85 1.12
C ARG A 140 -3.50 -35.29 1.65
N ARG A 141 -3.52 -36.28 0.75
CA ARG A 141 -3.46 -37.71 1.11
C ARG A 141 -2.20 -38.08 1.88
N GLN A 142 -1.07 -37.47 1.53
CA GLN A 142 0.21 -37.76 2.19
C GLN A 142 0.30 -37.16 3.59
N LEU A 143 -0.33 -36.01 3.81
CA LEU A 143 -0.43 -35.41 5.14
C LEU A 143 -1.40 -36.21 6.02
N GLU A 144 -2.46 -36.75 5.43
CA GLU A 144 -3.45 -37.59 6.10
C GLU A 144 -2.91 -38.97 6.51
N ASP A 145 -1.97 -39.54 5.75
CA ASP A 145 -1.31 -40.83 6.08
C ASP A 145 -0.39 -40.77 7.31
N LEU A 146 -0.17 -39.58 7.88
CA LEU A 146 0.70 -39.41 9.03
C LEU A 146 -0.03 -39.73 10.34
N VAL A 147 0.57 -40.63 11.11
CA VAL A 147 0.11 -41.01 12.46
C VAL A 147 -0.33 -39.84 13.36
N PRO A 148 0.43 -38.71 13.50
CA PRO A 148 0.00 -37.60 14.36
C PRO A 148 -1.08 -36.69 13.76
N VAL A 149 -1.56 -36.95 12.54
CA VAL A 149 -2.59 -36.15 11.86
C VAL A 149 -3.93 -36.85 12.01
N TRP A 150 -4.92 -36.12 12.51
CA TRP A 150 -6.28 -36.63 12.67
C TRP A 150 -7.08 -36.54 11.38
N ALA A 151 -6.98 -35.41 10.68
CA ALA A 151 -7.68 -35.16 9.42
C ALA A 151 -7.04 -34.01 8.65
N VAL A 152 -7.18 -34.04 7.32
CA VAL A 152 -6.79 -32.94 6.43
C VAL A 152 -7.98 -32.52 5.59
N LEU A 153 -8.51 -31.32 5.85
CA LEU A 153 -9.64 -30.74 5.15
C LEU A 153 -9.16 -29.80 4.04
N ASP A 154 -9.79 -29.88 2.86
CA ASP A 154 -9.59 -28.90 1.79
C ASP A 154 -10.69 -27.82 1.85
N TYR A 155 -10.28 -26.57 2.06
CA TYR A 155 -11.16 -25.40 2.08
C TYR A 155 -11.13 -24.56 0.80
N THR A 156 -10.48 -25.02 -0.27
CA THR A 156 -10.32 -24.28 -1.53
C THR A 156 -11.66 -23.78 -2.09
N HIS A 157 -12.72 -24.58 -2.00
CA HIS A 157 -14.06 -24.24 -2.48
C HIS A 157 -15.05 -23.85 -1.37
N ALA A 158 -14.59 -23.79 -0.12
CA ALA A 158 -15.45 -23.48 1.03
C ALA A 158 -15.58 -21.97 1.25
N ALA A 159 -16.72 -21.54 1.79
CA ALA A 159 -16.88 -20.16 2.24
C ALA A 159 -16.04 -19.94 3.51
N LEU A 160 -14.93 -19.21 3.42
CA LEU A 160 -14.00 -19.02 4.54
C LEU A 160 -14.04 -17.60 5.11
N VAL A 161 -13.76 -17.48 6.41
CA VAL A 161 -13.16 -16.28 7.01
C VAL A 161 -11.66 -16.44 6.95
N GLN A 162 -11.01 -15.55 6.21
CA GLN A 162 -9.56 -15.48 6.09
C GLN A 162 -9.04 -14.29 6.89
N ARG A 163 -7.99 -14.52 7.68
CA ARG A 163 -7.30 -13.49 8.46
C ARG A 163 -5.80 -13.73 8.45
N GLU A 164 -5.07 -12.64 8.33
CA GLU A 164 -3.64 -12.55 8.53
C GLU A 164 -3.42 -11.31 9.42
N LEU A 165 -2.35 -11.32 10.22
CA LEU A 165 -1.95 -10.20 11.07
C LEU A 165 -0.65 -9.60 10.51
N LEU A 166 -0.66 -8.28 10.31
CA LEU A 166 0.50 -7.48 9.94
C LEU A 166 0.85 -6.56 11.10
N LEU A 167 2.11 -6.58 11.51
CA LEU A 167 2.76 -5.52 12.26
C LEU A 167 3.78 -4.85 11.35
N ALA A 168 3.74 -3.54 11.21
CA ALA A 168 4.69 -2.80 10.39
C ALA A 168 5.21 -1.57 11.13
N LYS A 169 6.52 -1.40 11.13
CA LYS A 169 7.19 -0.19 11.60
C LYS A 169 7.45 0.70 10.38
N ILE A 170 6.90 1.90 10.42
CA ILE A 170 6.88 2.83 9.29
C ILE A 170 7.65 4.09 9.69
N ASN A 171 8.46 4.60 8.76
CA ASN A 171 9.14 5.87 8.91
C ASN A 171 8.15 7.05 8.83
N ILE A 172 8.35 8.07 9.65
CA ILE A 172 7.56 9.31 9.63
C ILE A 172 8.36 10.53 9.16
N LEU A 173 9.66 10.37 8.91
CA LEU A 173 10.53 11.46 8.47
C LEU A 173 10.39 11.80 6.98
N GLY A 174 9.79 10.91 6.18
CA GLY A 174 9.56 11.10 4.74
C GLY A 174 10.31 10.09 3.85
N PRO A 175 9.97 10.03 2.56
CA PRO A 175 10.61 9.13 1.60
C PRO A 175 12.10 9.43 1.40
N GLU A 176 12.50 10.70 1.39
CA GLU A 176 13.87 11.13 1.13
C GLU A 176 14.84 10.58 2.19
N TYR A 177 14.43 10.64 3.46
CA TYR A 177 15.20 10.06 4.56
C TYR A 177 15.27 8.54 4.46
N PHE A 178 14.21 7.91 3.97
CA PHE A 178 14.16 6.46 3.81
C PHE A 178 15.11 5.98 2.70
N GLU A 179 15.21 6.73 1.60
CA GLU A 179 16.19 6.46 0.53
C GLU A 179 17.63 6.55 1.05
N GLU A 180 17.98 7.62 1.79
CA GLU A 180 19.31 7.76 2.42
C GLU A 180 19.62 6.59 3.36
N LEU A 181 18.63 6.17 4.18
CA LEU A 181 18.78 5.04 5.09
C LEU A 181 19.02 3.72 4.34
N LEU A 182 18.31 3.48 3.23
CA LEU A 182 18.49 2.30 2.39
C LEU A 182 19.87 2.28 1.73
N GLU A 183 20.33 3.41 1.20
CA GLU A 183 21.67 3.55 0.61
C GLU A 183 22.75 3.25 1.65
N HIS A 184 22.66 3.83 2.85
CA HIS A 184 23.60 3.58 3.93
C HIS A 184 23.67 2.10 4.34
N HIS A 185 22.51 1.42 4.44
CA HIS A 185 22.49 -0.02 4.73
C HIS A 185 23.07 -0.85 3.57
N ARG A 186 22.89 -0.42 2.31
CA ARG A 186 23.45 -1.07 1.13
C ARG A 186 24.97 -0.97 1.12
N GLU A 187 25.53 0.20 1.41
CA GLU A 187 26.99 0.44 1.48
C GLU A 187 27.66 -0.40 2.57
N MET A 188 27.01 -0.58 3.73
CA MET A 188 27.56 -1.44 4.79
C MET A 188 27.56 -2.93 4.42
N THR A 189 26.62 -3.37 3.59
CA THR A 189 26.45 -4.79 3.23
C THR A 189 27.25 -5.17 1.99
N ALA A 190 27.27 -4.29 0.99
CA ALA A 190 28.08 -4.43 -0.22
C ALA A 190 29.45 -3.77 0.04
N GLY A 191 30.40 -4.55 0.56
CA GLY A 191 31.78 -4.09 0.68
C GLY A 191 32.30 -3.57 -0.67
N ALA A 192 32.56 -2.27 -0.73
CA ALA A 192 32.99 -1.47 -1.87
C ALA A 192 31.95 -1.26 -3.00
N PRO A 193 31.76 -0.01 -3.48
CA PRO A 193 31.00 0.24 -4.69
C PRO A 193 31.73 -0.34 -5.90
N VAL A 194 30.99 -0.95 -6.81
CA VAL A 194 31.48 -1.25 -8.16
C VAL A 194 31.73 0.10 -8.84
N GLU A 195 33.01 0.45 -9.04
CA GLU A 195 33.40 1.60 -9.87
C GLU A 195 32.89 1.37 -11.29
N GLY A 196 31.90 2.17 -11.75
CA GLY A 196 31.46 2.02 -13.14
C GLY A 196 30.15 2.67 -13.59
N GLU A 197 29.45 3.47 -12.79
CA GLU A 197 28.31 4.24 -13.30
C GLU A 197 28.57 5.73 -13.13
N GLU A 198 28.91 6.39 -14.24
CA GLU A 198 28.97 7.85 -14.31
C GLU A 198 27.60 8.46 -13.99
N PRO A 199 27.51 9.53 -13.17
CA PRO A 199 26.26 10.22 -12.94
C PRO A 199 25.96 11.13 -14.15
N GLN A 200 25.36 10.57 -15.19
CA GLN A 200 24.80 11.34 -16.30
C GLN A 200 23.27 11.38 -16.22
N ALA A 201 22.75 12.21 -15.32
CA ALA A 201 21.50 12.97 -15.52
C ALA A 201 21.29 13.96 -14.36
N GLN A 202 21.43 15.27 -14.60
CA GLN A 202 20.85 16.28 -13.72
C GLN A 202 19.33 16.31 -13.98
N SER A 203 18.53 15.50 -13.28
CA SER A 203 17.09 15.36 -13.53
C SER A 203 16.31 14.96 -12.28
N LEU A 204 15.34 15.77 -11.85
CA LEU A 204 14.29 15.50 -10.82
C LEU A 204 14.74 15.07 -9.39
N GLU A 205 15.83 14.33 -9.25
CA GLU A 205 16.40 13.81 -7.99
C GLU A 205 16.99 14.92 -7.11
N GLU A 206 17.46 16.03 -7.69
CA GLU A 206 17.93 17.19 -6.91
C GLU A 206 16.78 17.96 -6.24
N LEU A 207 15.59 18.00 -6.86
CA LEU A 207 14.38 18.62 -6.31
C LEU A 207 13.71 17.73 -5.25
N ALA A 208 13.76 16.40 -5.40
CA ALA A 208 13.29 15.47 -4.38
C ALA A 208 14.06 15.65 -3.05
N LYS A 209 15.34 16.02 -3.12
CA LYS A 209 16.20 16.24 -1.95
C LYS A 209 15.91 17.55 -1.19
N ASP A 210 14.89 18.34 -1.55
CA ASP A 210 14.55 19.59 -0.86
C ASP A 210 13.81 19.36 0.48
N PHE A 211 13.05 18.26 0.60
CA PHE A 211 12.28 17.93 1.81
C PHE A 211 13.03 17.03 2.80
N HIS A 212 14.35 16.85 2.60
CA HIS A 212 15.16 16.05 3.51
C HIS A 212 15.24 16.71 4.91
N PRO A 213 15.04 15.96 6.02
CA PRO A 213 15.03 16.51 7.37
C PRO A 213 16.31 17.26 7.78
N SER A 214 17.47 16.95 7.19
CA SER A 214 18.73 17.67 7.45
C SER A 214 18.80 19.06 6.82
N LYS A 215 18.00 19.32 5.78
CA LYS A 215 17.97 20.59 5.04
C LYS A 215 16.82 21.50 5.46
N LEU A 216 15.77 20.93 6.05
CA LEU A 216 14.61 21.65 6.54
C LEU A 216 14.85 22.32 7.90
N ALA A 217 14.10 23.39 8.17
CA ALA A 217 14.05 23.96 9.52
C ALA A 217 13.42 22.95 10.50
N ALA A 218 13.93 22.84 11.73
CA ALA A 218 13.44 21.86 12.71
C ALA A 218 11.92 21.96 12.98
N SER A 219 11.36 23.18 12.93
CA SER A 219 9.92 23.40 13.09
C SER A 219 9.10 22.92 11.89
N GLU A 220 9.66 22.99 10.68
CA GLU A 220 9.03 22.52 9.44
C GLU A 220 9.11 20.99 9.36
N ALA A 221 10.28 20.42 9.62
CA ALA A 221 10.48 18.97 9.73
C ALA A 221 9.52 18.34 10.76
N LEU A 222 9.31 19.00 11.91
CA LEU A 222 8.35 18.54 12.91
C LEU A 222 6.91 18.52 12.37
N ARG A 223 6.50 19.50 11.56
CA ARG A 223 5.14 19.54 10.98
C ARG A 223 4.95 18.44 9.95
N HIS A 224 5.91 18.26 9.03
CA HIS A 224 5.89 17.16 8.05
C HIS A 224 5.82 15.80 8.73
N LYS A 225 6.61 15.60 9.79
CA LYS A 225 6.54 14.38 10.62
C LYS A 225 5.12 14.11 11.14
N HIS A 226 4.45 15.12 11.69
CA HIS A 226 3.08 14.95 12.21
C HIS A 226 2.05 14.77 11.09
N GLU A 227 2.28 15.35 9.91
CA GLU A 227 1.44 15.17 8.73
C GLU A 227 1.52 13.74 8.18
N HIS A 228 2.73 13.19 8.07
CA HIS A 228 2.95 11.79 7.73
C HIS A 228 2.30 10.86 8.75
N LEU A 229 2.53 11.10 10.04
CA LEU A 229 1.90 10.32 11.11
C LEU A 229 0.38 10.35 11.04
N LYS A 230 -0.23 11.53 10.80
CA LYS A 230 -1.68 11.68 10.64
C LYS A 230 -2.21 10.89 9.44
N THR A 231 -1.50 10.92 8.33
CA THR A 231 -1.87 10.22 7.09
C THR A 231 -1.78 8.70 7.27
N ILE A 232 -0.69 8.21 7.85
CA ILE A 232 -0.52 6.79 8.19
C ILE A 232 -1.63 6.35 9.13
N THR A 233 -1.90 7.11 10.19
CA THR A 233 -2.98 6.81 11.15
C THR A 233 -4.34 6.73 10.45
N TYR A 234 -4.64 7.66 9.55
CA TYR A 234 -5.87 7.67 8.77
C TYR A 234 -6.00 6.42 7.89
N PHE A 235 -4.95 6.06 7.16
CA PHE A 235 -4.93 4.84 6.34
C PHE A 235 -5.08 3.58 7.20
N THR A 236 -4.35 3.47 8.30
CA THR A 236 -4.47 2.35 9.23
C THR A 236 -5.89 2.18 9.73
N HIS A 237 -6.57 3.25 10.14
CA HIS A 237 -7.96 3.18 10.58
C HIS A 237 -8.94 2.79 9.45
N GLN A 238 -8.74 3.30 8.23
CA GLN A 238 -9.56 2.92 7.07
C GLN A 238 -9.44 1.42 6.73
N PHE A 239 -8.29 0.82 7.03
CA PHE A 239 -8.06 -0.62 6.88
C PHE A 239 -8.51 -1.44 8.10
N GLY A 240 -9.07 -0.81 9.13
CA GLY A 240 -9.53 -1.46 10.36
C GLY A 240 -8.40 -1.82 11.33
N GLY A 241 -7.23 -1.21 11.15
CA GLY A 241 -6.06 -1.38 12.00
C GLY A 241 -5.98 -0.37 13.15
N LYS A 242 -4.87 -0.45 13.88
CA LYS A 242 -4.54 0.41 15.03
C LYS A 242 -3.08 0.86 14.96
N VAL A 243 -2.80 2.05 15.50
CA VAL A 243 -1.43 2.50 15.76
C VAL A 243 -1.07 2.08 17.18
N LEU A 244 -0.03 1.26 17.33
CA LEU A 244 0.37 0.68 18.61
C LEU A 244 1.44 1.51 19.31
N ASP A 245 2.40 2.04 18.55
CA ASP A 245 3.53 2.81 19.09
C ASP A 245 3.82 4.03 18.20
N ILE A 246 4.21 5.13 18.83
CA ILE A 246 4.59 6.37 18.17
C ILE A 246 5.90 6.84 18.78
N SER A 247 6.96 6.80 17.97
CA SER A 247 8.30 7.24 18.33
C SER A 247 8.63 8.59 17.66
N ASN A 248 9.86 9.05 17.87
CA ASN A 248 10.33 10.31 17.30
C ASN A 248 10.60 10.24 15.80
N THR A 249 10.90 9.06 15.26
CA THR A 249 11.29 8.86 13.86
C THR A 249 10.46 7.80 13.15
N SER A 250 9.65 7.04 13.87
CA SER A 250 8.82 5.96 13.32
C SER A 250 7.53 5.76 14.10
N CYS A 251 6.57 5.06 13.52
CA CYS A 251 5.40 4.52 14.23
C CYS A 251 5.19 3.03 13.91
N ILE A 252 4.57 2.29 14.82
CA ILE A 252 4.21 0.89 14.62
C ILE A 252 2.70 0.78 14.44
N VAL A 253 2.28 0.10 13.38
CA VAL A 253 0.87 -0.14 13.06
C VAL A 253 0.56 -1.63 13.05
N GLU A 254 -0.67 -1.95 13.44
CA GLU A 254 -1.26 -3.28 13.42
C GLU A 254 -2.45 -3.30 12.46
N VAL A 255 -2.49 -4.28 11.56
CA VAL A 255 -3.64 -4.52 10.67
C VAL A 255 -3.97 -6.01 10.64
N SER A 256 -5.25 -6.34 10.86
CA SER A 256 -5.76 -7.70 10.68
C SER A 256 -6.85 -7.74 9.61
N ALA A 257 -6.57 -8.41 8.50
CA ALA A 257 -7.48 -8.50 7.37
C ALA A 257 -7.21 -9.74 6.51
N LYS A 258 -7.91 -9.88 5.38
CA LYS A 258 -7.55 -10.87 4.34
C LYS A 258 -6.21 -10.46 3.71
N GLN A 259 -5.43 -11.43 3.24
CA GLN A 259 -4.12 -11.20 2.64
C GLN A 259 -4.13 -10.15 1.52
N THR A 260 -5.07 -10.22 0.58
CA THR A 260 -5.18 -9.23 -0.51
C THR A 260 -5.39 -7.79 -0.02
N ARG A 261 -6.08 -7.62 1.11
CA ARG A 261 -6.30 -6.31 1.74
C ARG A 261 -5.05 -5.83 2.47
N ILE A 262 -4.27 -6.73 3.08
CA ILE A 262 -2.98 -6.41 3.69
C ILE A 262 -1.95 -6.04 2.62
N ASP A 263 -1.91 -6.75 1.50
CA ASP A 263 -1.01 -6.42 0.38
C ASP A 263 -1.33 -5.04 -0.20
N SER A 264 -2.62 -4.71 -0.30
CA SER A 264 -3.07 -3.37 -0.73
C SER A 264 -2.66 -2.28 0.28
N PHE A 265 -2.73 -2.58 1.58
CA PHE A 265 -2.29 -1.67 2.64
C PHE A 265 -0.78 -1.42 2.59
N LEU A 266 0.03 -2.47 2.42
CA LEU A 266 1.48 -2.35 2.29
C LEU A 266 1.87 -1.52 1.07
N LYS A 267 1.18 -1.70 -0.08
CA LYS A 267 1.41 -0.89 -1.28
C LYS A 267 1.08 0.59 -1.06
N LEU A 268 0.00 0.88 -0.31
CA LEU A 268 -0.40 2.25 0.02
C LEU A 268 0.60 2.95 0.94
N ILE A 269 1.22 2.20 1.85
CA ILE A 269 2.16 2.73 2.85
C ILE A 269 3.62 2.71 2.38
N ALA A 270 3.95 1.90 1.38
CA ALA A 270 5.29 1.80 0.81
C ALA A 270 5.99 3.16 0.57
N PRO A 271 5.31 4.22 0.07
CA PRO A 271 5.94 5.53 -0.13
C PRO A 271 6.44 6.21 1.15
N PHE A 272 5.90 5.89 2.34
CA PHE A 272 6.41 6.46 3.60
C PHE A 272 7.72 5.80 4.06
N GLY A 273 8.04 4.62 3.54
CA GLY A 273 9.17 3.80 3.96
C GLY A 273 8.81 2.83 5.08
N ILE A 274 8.75 1.55 4.75
CA ILE A 274 8.54 0.46 5.72
C ILE A 274 9.93 0.06 6.23
N LEU A 275 10.20 0.35 7.51
CA LEU A 275 11.47 0.03 8.15
C LEU A 275 11.57 -1.46 8.49
N GLU A 276 10.46 -2.02 8.97
CA GLU A 276 10.35 -3.42 9.38
C GLU A 276 8.90 -3.88 9.23
N SER A 277 8.69 -5.15 8.90
CA SER A 277 7.35 -5.75 8.95
C SER A 277 7.41 -7.20 9.41
N ALA A 278 6.42 -7.60 10.20
CA ALA A 278 6.18 -8.97 10.62
C ALA A 278 4.76 -9.37 10.19
N ARG A 279 4.66 -10.45 9.42
CA ARG A 279 3.41 -11.01 8.91
C ARG A 279 3.28 -12.44 9.38
N THR A 280 2.12 -12.81 9.91
CA THR A 280 1.92 -14.18 10.43
C THR A 280 1.81 -15.22 9.33
N GLY A 281 1.04 -14.93 8.28
CA GLY A 281 0.49 -15.92 7.35
C GLY A 281 -1.02 -16.10 7.51
N LEU A 282 -1.60 -16.93 6.64
CA LEU A 282 -3.05 -17.09 6.53
C LEU A 282 -3.62 -18.03 7.60
N MET A 283 -4.53 -17.50 8.41
CA MET A 283 -5.46 -18.27 9.23
C MET A 283 -6.82 -18.32 8.54
N ALA A 284 -7.43 -19.50 8.52
CA ALA A 284 -8.74 -19.71 7.90
C ALA A 284 -9.69 -20.50 8.80
N LEU A 285 -10.95 -20.07 8.84
CA LEU A 285 -12.05 -20.81 9.46
C LEU A 285 -13.24 -20.88 8.49
N PRO A 286 -13.89 -22.04 8.34
CA PRO A 286 -15.08 -22.16 7.50
C PRO A 286 -16.23 -21.35 8.12
N ARG A 287 -16.98 -20.66 7.26
CA ARG A 287 -18.24 -20.00 7.62
C ARG A 287 -19.40 -20.94 7.32
N SER A 288 -20.39 -20.90 8.19
CA SER A 288 -21.71 -21.44 7.88
C SER A 288 -22.41 -20.48 6.89
N PRO A 289 -22.76 -20.92 5.67
CA PRO A 289 -23.53 -20.10 4.74
C PRO A 289 -24.94 -19.87 5.32
N LEU A 290 -25.35 -18.60 5.37
CA LEU A 290 -26.73 -18.23 5.69
C LEU A 290 -27.55 -18.28 4.40
N HIS A 291 -28.70 -18.94 4.46
CA HIS A 291 -29.64 -19.04 3.36
C HIS A 291 -30.82 -18.11 3.64
N GLY A 292 -31.33 -17.45 2.60
CA GLY A 292 -32.56 -16.69 2.73
C GLY A 292 -33.75 -17.61 3.06
N PRO A 293 -34.86 -17.09 3.59
CA PRO A 293 -36.05 -17.90 3.91
C PRO A 293 -36.65 -18.65 2.70
N ASN A 294 -36.28 -18.28 1.47
CA ASN A 294 -36.72 -18.93 0.23
C ASN A 294 -35.65 -19.83 -0.42
N GLU A 295 -34.47 -19.96 0.20
CA GLU A 295 -33.40 -20.83 -0.30
C GLU A 295 -33.35 -22.08 0.57
N GLU A 296 -33.59 -23.24 -0.03
CA GLU A 296 -33.46 -24.50 0.70
C GLU A 296 -31.99 -24.72 1.09
N PRO A 297 -31.71 -25.06 2.37
CA PRO A 297 -30.35 -25.34 2.78
C PRO A 297 -29.86 -26.60 2.07
N ILE A 298 -28.67 -26.51 1.47
CA ILE A 298 -27.96 -27.70 0.99
C ILE A 298 -27.50 -28.46 2.23
N VAL A 299 -28.31 -29.41 2.69
CA VAL A 299 -27.95 -30.34 3.76
C VAL A 299 -26.86 -31.25 3.21
N LYS A 300 -25.60 -30.98 3.56
CA LYS A 300 -24.57 -32.01 3.46
C LYS A 300 -24.78 -32.97 4.63
N GLU A 301 -25.13 -34.21 4.34
CA GLU A 301 -25.21 -35.25 5.36
C GLU A 301 -23.84 -35.41 6.03
N ALA A 302 -23.81 -35.58 7.35
CA ALA A 302 -22.56 -35.65 8.12
C ALA A 302 -21.66 -36.82 7.66
N ASP A 303 -22.27 -37.85 7.07
CA ASP A 303 -21.60 -39.04 6.53
C ASP A 303 -20.78 -38.75 5.26
N ASP A 304 -21.05 -37.65 4.53
CA ASP A 304 -20.30 -37.26 3.32
C ASP A 304 -19.04 -36.45 3.63
N VAL A 305 -18.89 -35.91 4.85
CA VAL A 305 -17.80 -34.99 5.19
C VAL A 305 -16.66 -35.69 5.95
N VAL A 306 -16.95 -36.69 6.77
CA VAL A 306 -15.94 -37.57 7.39
C VAL A 306 -16.60 -38.90 7.78
N ASP A 307 -16.11 -40.02 7.26
CA ASP A 307 -16.55 -41.35 7.69
C ASP A 307 -16.13 -41.54 9.16
N ALA A 308 -17.10 -41.50 10.08
CA ALA A 308 -16.87 -41.61 11.52
C ALA A 308 -16.16 -42.93 11.92
N SER A 309 -16.12 -43.93 11.03
CA SER A 309 -15.37 -45.18 11.22
C SER A 309 -13.86 -45.05 11.01
N GLN A 310 -13.37 -43.94 10.43
CA GLN A 310 -11.94 -43.65 10.21
C GLN A 310 -11.29 -42.87 11.35
N LEU A 311 -12.07 -42.37 12.31
CA LEU A 311 -11.52 -41.73 13.51
C LEU A 311 -10.99 -42.83 14.45
N PRO A 312 -9.74 -42.72 14.94
CA PRO A 312 -9.22 -43.72 15.85
C PRO A 312 -10.02 -43.70 17.16
N PRO A 313 -10.32 -44.87 17.75
CA PRO A 313 -11.04 -44.94 19.01
C PRO A 313 -10.20 -44.30 20.11
N GLY A 314 -10.84 -43.40 20.87
CA GLY A 314 -10.24 -42.72 22.03
C GLY A 314 -9.95 -43.65 23.20
#